data_AF-A0A0C1LZW2-F1
#
_entry.id   AF-A0A0C1LZW2-F1
#
_cell.length_a   1.000
_cell.length_b   1.000
_cell.length_c   1.000
_cell.angle_alpha   90.00
_cell.angle_beta   90.00
_cell.angle_gamma   90.00
#
_symmetry.space_group_name_H-M   'P 1'
#
loop_
_entity.id
_entity.type
_entity.pdbx_description
1 polymer ?
#
loop_
_entity_poly.entity_id
_entity_poly.type
_entity_poly.pdbx_seq_one_letter_code
_entity_poly.pdbx_strand_id
1 'polypeptide(L)'
;MTDQLPNDPKDIRNKDQQLVDDVKSLPEEEKKEMMASLEMYEGPIPHPKILEGYEHLYKGAAKKIIDNGIEESNHRRYMENKRQRRRGRLAYIDLVGSFIIIVILMILSFLLIMNNHPIIGSIFGGISVLSVIGNAFDKVDSLSSNDDFKSNNDDK
;
A
#
# COMPACT_ATOMS: atom_id res chain seq x y z
N MET A 1 -26.94 -6.97 32.41
CA MET A 1 -27.79 -6.51 31.29
C MET A 1 -26.84 -6.19 30.16
N THR A 2 -26.83 -7.03 29.13
CA THR A 2 -25.86 -7.01 28.03
C THR A 2 -26.23 -5.90 27.05
N ASP A 3 -25.42 -4.84 26.99
CA ASP A 3 -25.50 -3.84 25.92
C ASP A 3 -25.20 -4.55 24.59
N GLN A 4 -26.23 -4.68 23.77
CA GLN A 4 -26.07 -5.18 22.41
C GLN A 4 -25.44 -4.06 21.58
N LEU A 5 -24.26 -4.34 21.04
CA LEU A 5 -23.63 -3.51 20.01
C LEU A 5 -24.62 -3.33 18.85
N PRO A 6 -24.85 -2.08 18.39
CA PRO A 6 -25.78 -1.81 17.29
C PRO A 6 -25.28 -2.49 16.00
N ASN A 7 -26.06 -3.45 15.52
CA ASN A 7 -25.71 -4.35 14.41
C ASN A 7 -26.28 -3.88 13.05
N ASP A 8 -26.61 -2.58 12.92
CA ASP A 8 -27.15 -2.01 11.68
C ASP A 8 -26.30 -0.80 11.20
N PRO A 9 -25.64 -0.87 10.03
CA PRO A 9 -24.91 0.24 9.44
C PRO A 9 -25.77 1.49 9.15
N LYS A 10 -27.10 1.39 9.18
CA LYS A 10 -27.99 2.56 9.06
C LYS A 10 -28.11 3.38 10.36
N ASP A 11 -27.95 2.73 11.52
CA ASP A 11 -28.09 3.36 12.83
C ASP A 11 -26.85 4.20 13.19
N ILE A 12 -25.67 3.73 12.79
CA ILE A 12 -24.39 4.46 12.94
C ILE A 12 -24.43 5.78 12.18
N ARG A 13 -24.88 5.77 10.91
CA ARG A 13 -24.95 6.96 10.04
C ARG A 13 -25.92 8.03 10.55
N ASN A 14 -27.03 7.64 11.17
CA ASN A 14 -27.99 8.57 11.73
C ASN A 14 -27.47 9.23 13.02
N LYS A 15 -26.72 8.50 13.85
CA LYS A 15 -26.04 9.07 15.02
C LYS A 15 -24.92 10.01 14.60
N ASP A 16 -24.12 9.65 13.60
CA ASP A 16 -23.06 10.52 13.07
C ASP A 16 -23.63 11.84 12.53
N GLN A 17 -24.79 11.80 11.87
CA GLN A 17 -25.48 13.00 11.39
C GLN A 17 -26.03 13.87 12.52
N GLN A 18 -26.59 13.27 13.57
CA GLN A 18 -27.06 14.01 14.75
C GLN A 18 -25.90 14.67 15.52
N LEU A 19 -24.75 14.00 15.63
CA LEU A 19 -23.54 14.55 16.26
C LEU A 19 -22.97 15.74 15.46
N VAL A 20 -23.06 15.71 14.13
CA VAL A 20 -22.61 16.81 13.25
C VAL A 20 -23.55 18.02 13.33
N ASP A 21 -24.85 17.81 13.48
CA ASP A 21 -25.84 18.88 13.55
C ASP A 21 -25.85 19.57 14.93
N ASP A 22 -25.62 18.83 16.02
CA ASP A 22 -25.51 19.39 17.37
C ASP A 22 -24.28 20.31 17.51
N VAL A 23 -23.13 19.94 16.90
CA VAL A 23 -21.90 20.76 16.85
C VAL A 23 -22.10 22.08 16.08
N LYS A 24 -23.07 22.13 15.17
CA LYS A 24 -23.35 23.31 14.34
C LYS A 24 -24.12 24.40 15.09
N SER A 25 -24.85 24.02 16.15
CA SER A 25 -25.79 24.88 16.89
C SER A 25 -25.19 25.56 18.13
N LEU A 26 -23.92 25.28 18.46
CA LEU A 26 -23.26 25.81 19.66
C LEU A 26 -22.58 27.17 19.41
N PRO A 27 -22.42 28.02 20.45
CA PRO A 27 -21.79 29.33 20.34
C PRO A 27 -20.34 29.22 19.84
N GLU A 28 -19.88 30.20 19.06
CA GLU A 28 -18.55 30.20 18.41
C GLU A 28 -17.36 30.07 19.38
N GLU A 29 -17.55 30.35 20.67
CA GLU A 29 -16.55 30.15 21.74
C GLU A 29 -16.35 28.65 22.08
N GLU A 30 -17.42 27.85 22.14
CA GLU A 30 -17.36 26.40 22.45
C GLU A 30 -16.93 25.56 21.23
N LYS A 31 -17.20 26.05 20.01
CA LYS A 31 -16.70 25.44 18.77
C LYS A 31 -15.17 25.40 18.71
N LYS A 32 -14.50 26.44 19.20
CA LYS A 32 -13.02 26.45 19.26
C LYS A 32 -12.49 25.44 20.26
N GLU A 33 -13.14 25.29 21.40
CA GLU A 33 -12.75 24.33 22.44
C GLU A 33 -12.96 22.88 21.99
N MET A 34 -14.06 22.60 21.26
CA MET A 34 -14.28 21.28 20.64
C MET A 34 -13.39 21.03 19.41
N MET A 35 -13.12 22.03 18.57
CA MET A 35 -12.17 21.86 17.46
C MET A 35 -10.75 21.53 17.95
N ALA A 36 -10.35 22.07 19.12
CA ALA A 36 -9.09 21.72 19.76
C ALA A 36 -9.09 20.30 20.38
N SER A 37 -10.25 19.77 20.79
CA SER A 37 -10.35 18.39 21.28
C SER A 37 -10.49 17.34 20.17
N LEU A 38 -10.94 17.76 18.98
CA LEU A 38 -11.03 16.97 17.75
C LEU A 38 -9.77 17.00 16.88
N GLU A 39 -8.61 17.41 17.44
CA GLU A 39 -7.33 17.23 16.76
C GLU A 39 -7.01 15.73 16.62
N MET A 40 -7.47 15.15 15.51
CA MET A 40 -7.15 13.79 15.12
C MET A 40 -5.69 13.75 14.67
N TYR A 41 -4.78 13.49 15.62
CA TYR A 41 -3.36 13.42 15.33
C TYR A 41 -3.01 12.03 14.77
N GLU A 42 -2.80 11.97 13.46
CA GLU A 42 -2.32 10.76 12.79
C GLU A 42 -0.80 10.73 12.78
N GLY A 43 -0.21 9.90 13.63
CA GLY A 43 1.23 9.76 13.69
C GLY A 43 1.68 8.78 14.79
N PRO A 44 2.95 8.36 14.77
CA PRO A 44 3.50 7.45 15.78
C PRO A 44 3.69 8.10 17.16
N ILE A 45 3.50 9.42 17.29
CA ILE A 45 3.69 10.17 18.53
C ILE A 45 2.37 10.85 18.90
N PRO A 46 1.85 10.64 20.12
CA PRO A 46 0.59 11.23 20.55
C PRO A 46 0.73 12.72 20.92
N HIS A 47 -0.40 13.41 21.03
CA HIS A 47 -0.44 14.85 21.35
C HIS A 47 0.28 15.15 22.69
N PRO A 48 1.01 16.29 22.80
CA PRO A 48 1.77 16.66 24.01
C PRO A 48 0.98 16.59 25.31
N LYS A 49 -0.30 16.99 25.30
CA LYS A 49 -1.20 16.94 26.47
C LYS A 49 -1.42 15.50 26.99
N ILE A 50 -1.43 14.51 26.10
CA ILE A 50 -1.55 13.09 26.46
C ILE A 50 -0.23 12.60 27.06
N LEU A 51 0.89 12.98 26.45
CA LEU A 51 2.24 12.66 26.95
C LEU A 51 2.46 13.21 28.36
N GLU A 52 2.04 14.45 28.62
CA GLU A 52 2.08 15.08 29.94
C GLU A 52 1.28 14.26 30.97
N GLY A 53 0.07 13.80 30.60
CA GLY A 53 -0.73 12.90 31.44
C GLY A 53 -0.02 11.59 31.79
N TYR A 54 0.67 10.97 30.82
CA TYR A 54 1.47 9.76 31.07
C TYR A 54 2.68 10.02 31.97
N GLU A 55 3.35 11.17 31.81
CA GLU A 55 4.48 11.55 32.67
C GLU A 55 4.04 11.79 34.12
N HIS A 56 2.88 12.43 34.32
CA HIS A 56 2.29 12.60 35.65
C HIS A 56 1.88 11.28 36.30
N LEU A 57 1.39 10.32 35.52
CA LEU A 57 1.02 8.99 36.02
C LEU A 57 2.25 8.15 36.38
N TYR A 58 3.28 8.19 35.54
CA TYR A 58 4.53 7.47 35.74
C TYR A 58 5.71 8.22 35.12
N LYS A 59 6.64 8.67 35.97
CA LYS A 59 7.82 9.43 35.54
C LYS A 59 8.64 8.66 34.49
N GLY A 60 8.86 9.26 33.33
CA GLY A 60 9.57 8.68 32.19
C GLY A 60 8.68 7.93 31.19
N ALA A 61 7.37 7.79 31.43
CA ALA A 61 6.46 7.12 30.49
C ALA A 61 6.34 7.88 29.17
N ALA A 62 6.30 9.22 29.20
CA ALA A 62 6.23 10.03 27.99
C ALA A 62 7.41 9.77 27.05
N LYS A 63 8.63 9.74 27.63
CA LYS A 63 9.85 9.43 26.88
C LYS A 63 9.78 8.05 26.25
N LYS A 64 9.33 7.04 26.99
CA LYS A 64 9.20 5.67 26.48
C LYS A 64 8.21 5.56 25.32
N ILE A 65 7.12 6.31 25.35
CA ILE A 65 6.13 6.37 24.26
C ILE A 65 6.75 7.00 23.00
N ILE A 66 7.48 8.12 23.17
CA ILE A 66 8.18 8.78 22.06
C ILE A 66 9.22 7.83 21.44
N ASP A 67 10.06 7.21 22.28
CA ASP A 67 11.11 6.29 21.83
C ASP A 67 10.51 5.11 21.04
N ASN A 68 9.43 4.51 21.56
CA ASN A 68 8.70 3.45 20.87
C ASN A 68 8.11 3.92 19.52
N GLY A 69 7.54 5.14 19.48
CA GLY A 69 6.99 5.72 18.25
C GLY A 69 8.06 5.95 17.18
N ILE A 70 9.25 6.40 17.58
CA ILE A 70 10.41 6.57 16.69
C ILE A 70 10.91 5.23 16.19
N GLU A 71 11.04 4.24 17.07
CA GLU A 71 11.49 2.89 16.72
C GLU A 71 10.54 2.24 15.70
N GLU A 72 9.23 2.31 15.93
CA GLU A 72 8.21 1.80 15.03
C GLU A 72 8.24 2.52 13.67
N SER A 73 8.40 3.85 13.67
CA SER A 73 8.56 4.64 12.43
C SER A 73 9.79 4.21 11.63
N ASN A 74 10.92 4.01 12.30
CA ASN A 74 12.16 3.55 11.69
C ASN A 74 12.03 2.12 11.16
N HIS A 75 11.36 1.24 11.92
CA HIS A 75 11.08 -0.13 11.50
C HIS A 75 10.23 -0.17 10.23
N ARG A 76 9.14 0.62 10.17
CA ARG A 76 8.29 0.73 8.97
C ARG A 76 9.07 1.23 7.76
N ARG A 77 9.86 2.30 7.92
CA ARG A 77 10.72 2.83 6.84
C ARG A 77 11.74 1.80 6.36
N TYR A 78 12.33 1.05 7.29
CA TYR A 78 13.27 -0.01 6.95
C TYR A 78 12.60 -1.14 6.15
N MET A 79 11.42 -1.59 6.59
CA MET A 79 10.64 -2.62 5.89
C MET A 79 10.17 -2.15 4.51
N GLU A 80 9.73 -0.90 4.41
CA GLU A 80 9.35 -0.28 3.14
C GLU A 80 10.53 -0.23 2.16
N ASN A 81 11.68 0.28 2.60
CA ASN A 81 12.92 0.32 1.80
C ASN A 81 13.34 -1.08 1.35
N LYS A 82 13.27 -2.08 2.24
CA LYS A 82 13.60 -3.48 1.91
C LYS A 82 12.62 -4.05 0.88
N ARG A 83 11.33 -3.73 0.99
CA ARG A 83 10.29 -4.13 0.03
C ARG A 83 10.54 -3.50 -1.34
N GLN A 84 10.80 -2.20 -1.39
CA GLN A 84 11.11 -1.47 -2.63
C GLN A 84 12.36 -2.05 -3.32
N ARG A 85 13.45 -2.27 -2.58
CA ARG A 85 14.68 -2.89 -3.12
C ARG A 85 14.45 -4.31 -3.66
N ARG A 86 13.63 -5.11 -2.99
CA ARG A 86 13.26 -6.46 -3.45
C ARG A 86 12.43 -6.41 -4.74
N ARG A 87 11.40 -5.55 -4.80
CA ARG A 87 10.59 -5.35 -6.01
C ARG A 87 11.46 -4.93 -7.20
N GLY A 88 12.35 -3.95 -7.00
CA GLY A 88 13.28 -3.50 -8.04
C GLY A 88 14.24 -4.59 -8.54
N ARG A 89 14.80 -5.41 -7.64
CA ARG A 89 15.70 -6.49 -8.03
C ARG A 89 14.99 -7.61 -8.79
N LEU A 90 13.77 -7.97 -8.39
CA LEU A 90 12.97 -8.97 -9.11
C LEU A 90 12.62 -8.48 -10.52
N ALA A 91 12.18 -7.22 -10.65
CA ALA A 91 11.89 -6.61 -11.96
C ALA A 91 13.13 -6.60 -12.87
N TYR A 92 14.31 -6.29 -12.32
CA TYR A 92 15.56 -6.32 -13.07
C TYR A 92 15.93 -7.73 -13.55
N ILE A 93 15.81 -8.75 -12.68
CA ILE A 93 16.07 -10.15 -13.04
C ILE A 93 15.10 -10.61 -14.13
N ASP A 94 13.83 -10.27 -14.03
CA ASP A 94 12.82 -10.61 -15.05
C ASP A 94 13.11 -9.94 -16.40
N LEU A 95 13.52 -8.68 -16.39
CA LEU A 95 13.88 -7.96 -17.62
C LEU A 95 15.10 -8.61 -18.30
N VAL A 96 16.15 -8.87 -17.53
CA VAL A 96 17.38 -9.48 -18.07
C VAL A 96 17.13 -10.93 -18.49
N GLY A 97 16.39 -11.70 -17.71
CA GLY A 97 16.05 -13.09 -18.01
C GLY A 97 15.23 -13.23 -19.30
N SER A 98 14.17 -12.42 -19.45
CA SER A 98 13.36 -12.40 -20.66
C SER A 98 14.17 -11.94 -21.89
N PHE A 99 15.03 -10.93 -21.75
CA PHE A 99 15.92 -10.50 -22.83
C PHE A 99 16.84 -11.62 -23.31
N ILE A 100 17.48 -12.35 -22.39
CA ILE A 100 18.36 -13.48 -22.73
C ILE A 100 17.57 -14.58 -23.46
N ILE A 101 16.36 -14.90 -22.97
CA ILE A 101 15.50 -15.91 -23.60
C ILE A 101 15.14 -15.52 -25.04
N ILE A 102 14.79 -14.26 -25.29
CA ILE A 102 14.49 -13.77 -26.66
C ILE A 102 15.69 -13.92 -27.58
N VAL A 103 16.88 -13.55 -27.11
CA VAL A 103 18.11 -13.66 -27.91
C VAL A 103 18.38 -15.13 -28.27
N ILE A 104 18.19 -16.05 -27.33
CA ILE A 104 18.33 -17.49 -27.57
C ILE A 104 17.31 -17.97 -28.61
N LEU A 105 16.05 -17.56 -28.48
CA LEU A 105 14.98 -17.94 -29.42
C LEU A 105 15.20 -17.36 -30.82
N MET A 106 15.73 -16.13 -30.93
CA MET A 106 16.14 -15.51 -32.20
C MET A 106 17.25 -16.30 -32.88
N ILE A 107 18.28 -16.71 -32.13
CA ILE A 107 19.38 -17.52 -32.67
C ILE A 107 18.88 -18.89 -33.13
N LEU A 108 18.03 -19.55 -32.34
CA LEU A 108 17.41 -20.83 -32.70
C LEU A 108 16.56 -20.71 -33.95
N SER A 109 15.73 -19.66 -34.05
CA SER A 109 14.92 -19.37 -35.24
C SER A 109 15.79 -19.20 -36.48
N PHE A 110 16.88 -18.43 -36.37
CA PHE A 110 17.83 -18.23 -37.46
C PHE A 110 18.48 -19.55 -37.92
N LEU A 111 18.94 -20.39 -36.98
CA LEU A 111 19.51 -21.71 -37.28
C LEU A 111 18.50 -22.66 -37.95
N LEU A 112 17.22 -22.60 -37.56
CA LEU A 112 16.16 -23.41 -38.20
C LEU A 112 15.94 -22.99 -39.65
N ILE A 113 15.98 -21.69 -39.93
CA ILE A 113 15.82 -21.17 -41.30
C ILE A 113 16.99 -21.64 -42.17
N MET A 114 18.22 -21.62 -41.65
CA MET A 114 19.40 -22.11 -42.36
C MET A 114 19.34 -23.63 -42.63
N ASN A 115 18.74 -24.41 -41.74
CA ASN A 115 18.57 -25.86 -41.88
C ASN A 115 17.35 -26.28 -42.72
N ASN A 116 16.89 -25.42 -43.65
CA ASN A 116 15.79 -25.71 -44.56
C ASN A 116 14.40 -25.87 -43.91
N HIS A 117 14.21 -25.33 -42.70
CA HIS A 117 12.91 -25.29 -42.00
C HIS A 117 12.36 -23.86 -41.85
N PRO A 118 12.10 -23.13 -42.95
CA PRO A 118 11.76 -21.70 -42.92
C PRO A 118 10.42 -21.40 -42.26
N ILE A 119 9.42 -22.29 -42.44
CA ILE A 119 8.08 -22.13 -41.86
C ILE A 119 8.15 -22.20 -40.33
N ILE A 120 8.84 -23.22 -39.82
CA ILE A 120 8.96 -23.47 -38.38
C ILE A 120 9.80 -22.35 -37.73
N GLY A 121 10.92 -21.96 -38.36
CA GLY A 121 11.75 -20.85 -37.89
C GLY A 121 11.00 -19.53 -37.82
N SER A 122 10.19 -19.20 -38.82
CA SER A 122 9.39 -17.97 -38.87
C SER A 122 8.31 -17.92 -37.79
N ILE A 123 7.58 -19.02 -37.58
CA ILE A 123 6.56 -19.13 -36.54
C ILE A 123 7.20 -18.96 -35.16
N PHE A 124 8.31 -19.64 -34.91
CA PHE A 124 9.00 -19.58 -33.63
C PHE A 124 9.55 -18.17 -33.34
N GLY A 125 10.14 -17.52 -34.34
CA GLY A 125 10.65 -16.15 -34.21
C GLY A 125 9.55 -15.11 -34.05
N GLY A 126 8.45 -15.23 -34.79
CA GLY A 126 7.32 -14.30 -34.69
C GLY A 126 6.58 -14.39 -33.36
N ILE A 127 6.20 -15.61 -32.94
CA ILE A 127 5.45 -15.83 -31.70
C ILE A 127 6.26 -15.40 -30.47
N SER A 128 7.57 -15.66 -30.45
CA SER A 128 8.42 -15.32 -29.31
C SER A 128 8.48 -13.81 -29.06
N VAL A 129 8.59 -12.99 -30.11
CA VAL A 129 8.56 -11.53 -29.98
C VAL A 129 7.20 -11.03 -29.47
N LEU A 130 6.10 -11.52 -30.06
CA LEU A 130 4.74 -11.16 -29.65
C LEU A 130 4.47 -11.52 -28.18
N SER A 131 4.92 -12.70 -27.74
CA SER A 131 4.74 -13.16 -26.36
C SER A 131 5.44 -12.26 -25.35
N VAL A 132 6.67 -11.83 -25.63
CA VAL A 132 7.40 -10.93 -24.72
C VAL A 132 6.75 -9.56 -24.68
N ILE A 133 6.38 -9.01 -25.84
CA ILE A 133 5.73 -7.69 -25.90
C ILE A 133 4.43 -7.71 -25.09
N GLY A 134 3.61 -8.75 -25.25
CA GLY A 134 2.41 -8.92 -24.43
C GLY A 134 2.70 -8.98 -22.94
N ASN A 135 3.66 -9.82 -22.53
CA ASN A 135 4.04 -9.94 -21.12
C ASN A 135 4.64 -8.65 -20.54
N ALA A 136 5.35 -7.87 -21.35
CA ALA A 136 5.90 -6.58 -20.95
C ALA A 136 4.79 -5.55 -20.70
N PHE A 137 3.76 -5.49 -21.56
CA PHE A 137 2.60 -4.64 -21.35
C PHE A 137 1.83 -5.03 -20.08
N ASP A 138 1.56 -6.32 -19.85
CA ASP A 138 0.89 -6.79 -18.63
C ASP A 138 1.66 -6.41 -17.35
N LYS A 139 3.01 -6.48 -17.39
CA LYS A 139 3.85 -6.05 -16.28
C LYS A 139 3.85 -4.54 -16.08
N VAL A 140 3.82 -3.75 -17.15
CA VAL A 140 3.73 -2.29 -17.04
C VAL A 140 2.38 -1.89 -16.43
N ASP A 141 1.28 -2.50 -16.87
CA ASP A 141 -0.05 -2.22 -16.34
C ASP A 141 -0.19 -2.63 -14.87
N SER A 142 0.30 -3.83 -14.51
CA SER A 142 0.27 -4.28 -13.10
C SER A 142 1.17 -3.46 -12.17
N LEU A 143 2.28 -2.91 -12.67
CA LEU A 143 3.15 -2.00 -11.90
C LEU A 143 2.62 -0.57 -11.85
N SER A 144 1.84 -0.15 -12.85
CA SER A 144 1.18 1.16 -12.89
C SER A 144 -0.15 1.19 -12.13
N SER A 145 -0.76 0.02 -11.87
CA SER A 145 -2.01 -0.07 -11.11
C SER A 145 -1.75 0.24 -9.63
N ASN A 146 -2.40 1.28 -9.10
CA ASN A 146 -2.29 1.74 -7.70
C ASN A 146 -3.06 0.83 -6.72
N ASP A 147 -2.86 -0.49 -6.79
CA ASP A 147 -3.61 -1.47 -5.99
C ASP A 147 -3.09 -1.62 -4.54
N ASP A 148 -2.05 -0.89 -4.14
CA ASP A 148 -1.50 -0.93 -2.78
C ASP A 148 -2.51 -0.39 -1.70
N PHE A 149 -3.70 0.09 -2.07
CA PHE A 149 -4.76 0.56 -1.16
C PHE A 149 -6.00 -0.36 -1.00
N LYS A 150 -6.12 -1.48 -1.71
CA LYS A 150 -7.23 -2.43 -1.49
C LYS A 150 -6.89 -3.40 -0.35
N SER A 151 -6.84 -2.88 0.87
CA SER A 151 -6.95 -3.69 2.07
C SER A 151 -8.41 -4.12 2.26
N ASN A 152 -8.67 -5.42 2.06
CA ASN A 152 -9.68 -6.21 2.77
C ASN A 152 -11.08 -5.59 2.92
N ASN A 153 -11.95 -5.86 1.95
CA ASN A 153 -13.41 -5.86 2.18
C ASN A 153 -14.12 -7.05 1.51
N ASP A 154 -13.39 -8.09 1.11
CA ASP A 154 -13.95 -9.24 0.38
C ASP A 154 -14.05 -10.54 1.19
N ASP A 155 -13.86 -10.48 2.51
CA ASP A 155 -14.27 -11.56 3.42
C ASP A 155 -15.64 -11.21 4.04
N LYS A 156 -16.73 -11.45 3.30
CA LYS A 156 -18.06 -11.61 3.89
C LYS A 156 -18.93 -12.61 3.13
#